data_AF-A0AA85IRB5-F1
#
_entry.id   AF-A0AA85IRB5-F1
#
_cell.length_a   1.000
_cell.length_b   1.000
_cell.length_c   1.000
_cell.angle_alpha   90.00
_cell.angle_beta   90.00
_cell.angle_gamma   90.00
#
_symmetry.space_group_name_H-M   'P 1'
#
loop_
_entity.id
_entity.type
_entity.pdbx_description
1 polymer ?
#
loop_
_entity_poly.entity_id
_entity_poly.type
_entity_poly.pdbx_seq_one_letter_code
_entity_poly.pdbx_strand_id
1 'polypeptide(L)'
;MKIFSYMNFRNKTSNGVPHLIIGNDTIEEDQEKAEAMANYFSQVFTQESSLPTGSALAASEEYGIDSVDIDQGTVLNFLMKLDAGKSMGPDSLHPRLLKELSAHIAGPLTTIFKLSPKWSVAT
;
A
#
# COMPACT_ATOMS: atom_id res chain seq x y z
N MET A 1 9.01 -18.89 28.75
CA MET A 1 8.64 -17.69 27.97
C MET A 1 7.93 -16.67 28.88
N LYS A 2 8.67 -15.91 29.71
CA LYS A 2 8.08 -14.93 30.67
C LYS A 2 7.92 -13.50 30.11
N ILE A 3 8.62 -13.20 29.02
CA ILE A 3 8.60 -11.88 28.37
C ILE A 3 7.26 -11.67 27.64
N PHE A 4 6.80 -12.66 26.87
CA PHE A 4 5.51 -12.59 26.18
C PHE A 4 4.31 -12.46 27.13
N SER A 5 4.33 -13.14 28.28
CA SER A 5 3.29 -12.97 29.31
C SER A 5 3.26 -11.58 29.94
N TYR A 6 4.44 -10.98 30.16
CA TYR A 6 4.55 -9.62 30.70
C TYR A 6 4.06 -8.57 29.70
N MET A 7 4.38 -8.74 28.42
CA MET A 7 3.88 -7.87 27.34
C MET A 7 2.36 -8.01 27.18
N ASN A 8 1.81 -9.23 27.16
CA ASN A 8 0.35 -9.43 27.10
C ASN A 8 -0.39 -8.86 28.32
N PHE A 9 0.21 -8.93 29.51
CA PHE A 9 -0.38 -8.35 30.71
C PHE A 9 -0.41 -6.81 30.67
N ARG A 10 0.67 -6.18 30.20
CA ARG A 10 0.73 -4.70 30.06
C ARG A 10 -0.07 -4.17 28.88
N ASN A 11 -0.22 -4.97 27.83
CA ASN A 11 -1.04 -4.65 26.66
C ASN A 11 -2.48 -5.15 26.80
N LYS A 12 -2.98 -5.32 28.04
CA LYS A 12 -4.41 -5.53 28.29
C LYS A 12 -5.18 -4.28 27.90
N THR A 13 -5.40 -4.08 26.62
CA THR A 13 -6.50 -3.27 26.11
C THR A 13 -7.76 -4.13 26.21
N SER A 14 -8.92 -3.51 26.45
CA SER A 14 -10.19 -4.19 26.25
C SER A 14 -10.14 -4.86 24.86
N ASN A 15 -10.57 -6.12 24.75
CA ASN A 15 -10.51 -6.89 23.49
C ASN A 15 -11.41 -6.31 22.38
N GLY A 16 -12.09 -5.19 22.61
CA GLY A 16 -13.05 -4.58 21.69
C GLY A 16 -12.77 -3.10 21.42
N VAL A 17 -13.45 -2.58 20.40
CA VAL A 17 -13.43 -1.16 20.05
C VAL A 17 -14.05 -0.36 21.20
N PRO A 18 -13.37 0.70 21.71
CA PRO A 18 -13.93 1.56 22.75
C PRO A 18 -15.24 2.21 22.27
N HIS A 19 -16.06 2.68 23.22
CA HIS A 19 -17.30 3.38 22.87
C HIS A 19 -17.00 4.60 22.00
N LEU A 20 -17.81 4.80 20.95
CA LEU A 20 -17.66 5.93 20.06
C LEU A 20 -18.50 7.09 20.59
N ILE A 21 -17.97 8.31 20.48
CA ILE A 21 -18.69 9.53 20.85
C ILE A 21 -18.96 10.30 19.56
N ILE A 22 -20.23 10.44 19.21
CA ILE A 22 -20.68 11.23 18.05
C ILE A 22 -21.54 12.37 18.57
N GLY A 23 -20.99 13.58 18.60
CA GLY A 23 -21.65 14.70 19.27
C GLY A 23 -21.75 14.47 20.78
N ASN A 24 -22.98 14.38 21.30
CA ASN A 24 -23.26 14.09 22.72
C ASN A 24 -23.64 12.62 22.98
N ASP A 25 -23.79 11.81 21.93
CA ASP A 25 -24.28 10.44 22.05
C ASP A 25 -23.11 9.45 22.14
N THR A 26 -23.26 8.44 23.00
CA THR A 26 -22.28 7.37 23.22
C THR A 26 -22.79 6.07 22.60
N ILE A 27 -22.02 5.50 21.67
CA ILE A 27 -22.35 4.26 20.98
C ILE A 27 -21.60 3.10 21.63
N GLU A 28 -22.37 2.16 22.20
CA GLU A 28 -21.85 1.00 22.94
C GLU A 28 -21.98 -0.31 22.15
N GLU A 29 -22.97 -0.40 21.25
CA GLU A 29 -23.25 -1.61 20.47
C GLU A 29 -22.29 -1.78 19.28
N ASP A 30 -21.73 -2.98 19.11
CA ASP A 30 -20.66 -3.23 18.14
C ASP A 30 -21.11 -3.04 16.67
N GLN A 31 -22.38 -3.36 16.37
CA GLN A 31 -22.95 -3.14 15.05
C GLN A 31 -23.04 -1.63 14.73
N GLU A 32 -23.57 -0.85 15.66
CA GLU A 32 -23.67 0.61 15.52
C GLU A 32 -22.29 1.26 15.41
N LYS A 33 -21.28 0.75 16.15
CA LYS A 33 -19.89 1.21 16.00
C LYS A 33 -19.36 0.97 14.60
N ALA A 34 -19.60 -0.22 14.04
CA ALA A 34 -19.16 -0.56 12.69
C ALA A 34 -19.81 0.35 11.64
N GLU A 35 -21.12 0.59 11.76
CA GLU A 35 -21.87 1.48 10.87
C GLU A 35 -21.41 2.93 10.99
N ALA A 36 -21.22 3.44 12.21
CA ALA A 36 -20.69 4.77 12.46
C ALA A 36 -19.31 4.99 11.81
N MET A 37 -18.40 4.02 11.98
CA MET A 37 -17.09 4.06 11.33
C MET A 37 -17.19 4.00 9.81
N ALA A 38 -18.02 3.10 9.26
CA ALA A 38 -18.23 2.98 7.82
C ALA A 38 -18.77 4.28 7.21
N ASN A 39 -19.73 4.92 7.88
CA ASN A 39 -20.29 6.21 7.47
C ASN A 39 -19.24 7.33 7.52
N TYR A 40 -18.46 7.40 8.61
CA TYR A 40 -17.38 8.37 8.74
C TYR A 40 -16.34 8.21 7.62
N PHE A 41 -15.87 6.99 7.40
CA PHE A 41 -14.91 6.71 6.33
C PHE A 41 -15.48 7.05 4.96
N SER A 42 -16.74 6.77 4.69
CA SER A 42 -17.40 7.12 3.43
C SER A 42 -17.47 8.64 3.19
N GLN A 43 -17.60 9.44 4.25
CA GLN A 43 -17.64 10.90 4.16
C GLN A 43 -16.26 11.52 3.93
N VAL A 44 -15.22 11.02 4.61
CA VAL A 44 -13.84 11.52 4.44
C VAL A 44 -13.15 10.91 3.22
N PHE A 45 -13.67 9.79 2.71
CA PHE A 45 -13.19 9.20 1.47
C PHE A 45 -13.55 10.15 0.34
N THR A 46 -12.53 10.81 -0.19
CA THR A 46 -12.68 11.57 -1.43
C THR A 46 -12.95 10.55 -2.52
N GLN A 47 -14.22 10.41 -2.89
CA GLN A 47 -14.55 9.80 -4.17
C GLN A 47 -13.96 10.74 -5.22
N GLU A 48 -12.82 10.39 -5.77
CA GLU A 48 -12.40 10.95 -7.05
C GLU A 48 -13.58 10.70 -7.99
N SER A 49 -14.36 11.75 -8.25
CA SER A 49 -15.43 11.72 -9.25
C SER A 49 -14.75 11.18 -10.48
N SER A 50 -15.11 9.94 -10.86
CA SER A 50 -14.47 9.14 -11.90
C SER A 50 -13.55 10.04 -12.73
N LEU A 51 -12.24 9.99 -12.50
CA LEU A 51 -11.31 10.46 -13.53
C LEU A 51 -11.91 9.93 -14.81
N PRO A 52 -12.34 10.82 -15.74
CA PRO A 52 -13.33 10.45 -16.73
C PRO A 52 -12.86 9.14 -17.33
N THR A 53 -13.62 8.08 -17.08
CA THR A 53 -13.15 6.70 -17.36
C THR A 53 -13.12 6.45 -18.87
N GLY A 54 -13.36 7.49 -19.68
CA GLY A 54 -13.00 7.59 -21.09
C GLY A 54 -12.29 8.90 -21.52
N SER A 55 -11.88 9.79 -20.61
CA SER A 55 -11.13 11.02 -20.97
C SER A 55 -9.81 11.24 -20.22
N ALA A 56 -9.42 10.39 -19.28
CA ALA A 56 -7.99 10.23 -18.96
C ALA A 56 -7.26 9.40 -20.04
N LEU A 57 -8.00 8.57 -20.79
CA LEU A 57 -7.52 7.86 -21.98
C LEU A 57 -7.54 8.73 -23.25
N ALA A 58 -8.25 9.87 -23.21
CA ALA A 58 -8.33 10.84 -24.31
C ALA A 58 -7.75 12.21 -23.95
N ALA A 59 -7.01 12.30 -22.85
CA ALA A 59 -6.19 13.46 -22.54
C ALA A 59 -4.72 13.06 -22.73
N SER A 60 -4.26 13.33 -23.95
CA SER A 60 -2.87 13.45 -24.34
C SER A 60 -2.18 12.18 -24.86
N GLU A 61 -2.36 11.94 -26.17
CA GLU A 61 -1.30 11.37 -27.00
C GLU A 61 0.02 12.22 -26.94
N GLU A 62 0.02 13.36 -26.24
CA GLU A 62 1.15 14.28 -26.07
C GLU A 62 1.96 14.05 -24.77
N TYR A 63 1.52 13.20 -23.82
CA TYR A 63 2.22 12.94 -22.55
C TYR A 63 2.46 11.46 -22.24
N GLY A 64 2.55 10.62 -23.27
CA GLY A 64 3.07 9.27 -23.11
C GLY A 64 4.53 9.32 -22.63
N ILE A 65 4.85 8.70 -21.49
CA ILE A 65 6.24 8.50 -21.10
C ILE A 65 6.84 7.48 -22.06
N ASP A 66 7.41 7.97 -23.17
CA ASP A 66 7.93 7.14 -24.26
C ASP A 66 9.14 6.31 -23.81
N SER A 67 9.88 6.82 -22.83
CA SER A 67 10.93 6.09 -22.12
C SER A 67 11.11 6.60 -20.70
N VAL A 68 11.32 5.67 -19.76
CA VAL A 68 11.78 5.99 -18.40
C VAL A 68 13.25 5.61 -18.33
N ASP A 69 14.11 6.57 -18.03
CA ASP A 69 15.53 6.29 -17.82
C ASP A 69 15.75 5.77 -16.39
N ILE A 70 15.83 4.44 -16.28
CA ILE A 70 16.07 3.74 -15.01
C ILE A 70 17.45 3.12 -15.07
N ASP A 71 18.32 3.54 -14.16
CA ASP A 71 19.62 2.94 -13.97
C ASP A 71 19.55 1.68 -13.08
N GLN A 72 20.31 0.65 -13.45
CA GLN A 72 20.38 -0.59 -12.70
C GLN A 72 20.98 -0.39 -11.29
N GLY A 73 21.97 0.49 -11.16
CA GLY A 73 22.56 0.85 -9.85
C GLY A 73 21.53 1.50 -8.93
N THR A 74 20.64 2.31 -9.49
CA THR A 74 19.50 2.89 -8.76
C THR A 74 18.55 1.80 -8.26
N VAL A 75 18.15 0.86 -9.13
CA VAL A 75 17.29 -0.27 -8.72
C VAL A 75 17.95 -1.13 -7.64
N LEU A 76 19.24 -1.44 -7.79
CA LEU A 76 20.02 -2.17 -6.80
C LEU A 76 20.05 -1.45 -5.45
N ASN A 77 20.30 -0.15 -5.43
CA ASN A 77 20.30 0.67 -4.22
C ASN A 77 18.94 0.62 -3.50
N PHE A 78 17.84 0.68 -4.24
CA PHE A 78 16.49 0.54 -3.66
C PHE A 78 16.25 -0.84 -3.07
N LEU A 79 16.65 -1.91 -3.76
CA LEU A 79 16.55 -3.28 -3.25
C LEU A 79 17.39 -3.49 -1.97
N MET A 80 18.58 -2.90 -1.89
CA MET A 80 19.43 -2.98 -0.70
C MET A 80 18.90 -2.14 0.47
N LYS A 81 18.15 -1.06 0.19
CA LYS A 81 17.50 -0.23 1.21
C LYS A 81 16.21 -0.82 1.76
N LEU A 82 15.71 -1.93 1.20
CA LEU A 82 14.55 -2.61 1.73
C LEU A 82 14.76 -3.00 3.20
N ASP A 83 13.72 -2.72 3.99
CA ASP A 83 13.63 -3.15 5.38
C ASP A 83 13.20 -4.61 5.43
N ALA A 84 14.12 -5.47 5.87
CA ALA A 84 13.90 -6.91 5.95
C ALA A 84 12.91 -7.33 7.05
N GLY A 85 12.43 -6.41 7.89
CA GLY A 85 11.40 -6.65 8.90
C GLY A 85 9.96 -6.35 8.45
N LYS A 86 9.76 -5.89 7.20
CA LYS A 86 8.42 -5.57 6.67
C LYS A 86 7.68 -6.82 6.19
N SER A 87 6.36 -6.71 6.13
CA SER A 87 5.48 -7.76 5.59
C SER A 87 5.69 -7.95 4.08
N MET A 88 5.24 -9.10 3.58
CA MET A 88 5.27 -9.44 2.16
C MET A 88 4.31 -8.54 1.38
N GLY A 89 4.67 -8.25 0.13
CA GLY A 89 3.82 -7.50 -0.80
C GLY A 89 2.66 -8.35 -1.33
N PRO A 90 1.82 -7.78 -2.22
CA PRO A 90 0.77 -8.54 -2.93
C PRO A 90 1.34 -9.64 -3.83
N ASP A 91 2.62 -9.52 -4.18
CA ASP A 91 3.43 -10.53 -4.86
C ASP A 91 3.81 -11.72 -3.97
N SER A 92 3.50 -11.67 -2.67
CA SER A 92 3.92 -12.65 -1.67
C SER A 92 5.45 -12.85 -1.63
N LEU A 93 6.24 -11.81 -1.92
CA LEU A 93 7.69 -11.85 -1.79
C LEU A 93 8.14 -11.14 -0.52
N HIS A 94 8.98 -11.82 0.27
CA HIS A 94 9.51 -11.24 1.49
C HIS A 94 10.64 -10.25 1.17
N PRO A 95 10.66 -9.04 1.77
CA PRO A 95 11.69 -8.03 1.49
C PRO A 95 13.12 -8.53 1.70
N ARG A 96 13.32 -9.44 2.68
CA ARG A 96 14.62 -10.11 2.89
C ARG A 96 15.08 -10.87 1.65
N LEU A 97 14.20 -11.62 0.99
CA LEU A 97 14.54 -12.37 -0.21
C LEU A 97 14.98 -11.45 -1.36
N LEU A 98 14.23 -10.36 -1.57
CA LEU A 98 14.55 -9.35 -2.59
C LEU A 98 15.90 -8.67 -2.33
N LYS A 99 16.22 -8.45 -1.05
CA LYS A 99 17.50 -7.86 -0.63
C LYS A 99 18.68 -8.79 -0.88
N GLU A 100 18.55 -10.07 -0.53
CA GLU A 100 19.59 -11.09 -0.76
C GLU A 100 19.84 -11.32 -2.26
N LEU A 101 18.77 -11.35 -3.06
CA LEU A 101 18.85 -11.58 -4.51
C LEU A 101 19.11 -10.31 -5.32
N SER A 102 19.31 -9.17 -4.65
CA SER A 102 19.31 -7.84 -5.26
C SER A 102 20.28 -7.71 -6.44
N ALA A 103 21.50 -8.27 -6.33
CA ALA A 103 22.49 -8.28 -7.40
C ALA A 103 22.02 -9.02 -8.68
N HIS A 104 21.20 -10.06 -8.53
CA HIS A 104 20.74 -10.89 -9.64
C HIS A 104 19.46 -10.35 -10.27
N ILE A 105 18.56 -9.77 -9.46
CA ILE A 105 17.24 -9.30 -9.93
C ILE A 105 17.24 -7.84 -10.37
N ALA A 106 18.23 -7.03 -9.99
CA ALA A 106 18.29 -5.61 -10.37
C ALA A 106 18.29 -5.41 -11.88
N GLY A 107 19.04 -6.20 -12.64
CA GLY A 107 19.06 -6.15 -14.10
C GLY A 107 17.70 -6.48 -14.73
N PRO A 108 17.12 -7.66 -14.46
CA PRO A 108 15.79 -8.03 -14.93
C PRO A 108 14.70 -7.00 -14.59
N LEU A 109 14.68 -6.50 -13.36
CA LEU A 109 13.70 -5.49 -12.92
C LEU A 109 13.88 -4.16 -13.67
N THR A 110 15.12 -3.74 -13.91
CA THR A 110 15.41 -2.53 -14.69
C THR A 110 14.82 -2.63 -16.09
N THR A 111 14.98 -3.78 -16.75
CA THR A 111 14.38 -4.04 -18.07
C THR A 111 12.86 -3.97 -18.01
N ILE A 112 12.23 -4.65 -17.03
CA ILE A 112 10.77 -4.63 -16.87
C ILE A 112 10.25 -3.20 -16.69
N PHE A 113 10.87 -2.41 -15.81
CA PHE A 113 10.44 -1.03 -15.57
C PHE A 113 10.64 -0.12 -16.78
N LYS A 114 11.64 -0.37 -17.63
CA LYS A 114 11.81 0.35 -18.91
C LYS A 114 10.73 0.01 -19.94
N LEU A 115 10.15 -1.20 -19.86
CA LEU A 115 9.11 -1.66 -20.77
C LEU A 115 7.69 -1.32 -20.29
N SER A 116 7.47 -1.08 -18.99
CA SER A 116 6.12 -0.87 -18.44
C SER A 116 5.33 0.28 -19.07
N PRO A 117 5.92 1.43 -19.47
CA PRO A 117 5.15 2.49 -20.13
C PRO A 117 4.55 2.06 -21.48
N LYS A 118 5.24 1.16 -22.19
CA LYS A 118 4.80 0.65 -23.50
C LYS A 118 3.60 -0.29 -23.41
N TRP A 119 3.42 -0.98 -22.28
CA TRP A 119 2.29 -1.87 -22.10
C TRP A 119 0.98 -1.10 -21.88
N SER A 120 1.06 0.08 -21.25
CA SER A 120 -0.13 0.90 -20.95
C SER A 120 -0.76 1.55 -22.19
N VAL A 121 -0.04 1.64 -23.30
CA VAL A 121 -0.51 2.26 -24.55
C VAL A 121 -1.04 1.26 -25.58
N ALA A 122 -1.01 -0.05 -25.26
CA ALA A 122 -1.36 -1.13 -26.19
C ALA A 122 -2.75 -1.76 -25.93
N THR A 123 -3.60 -1.14 -25.11
CA THR A 123 -4.99 -1.55 -24.84
C THR A 123 -5.93 -0.38 -25.08
#